data_AF-A0A920UG82-F1
#
_entry.id   AF-A0A920UG82-F1
#
_cell.length_a   1.000
_cell.length_b   1.000
_cell.length_c   1.000
_cell.angle_alpha   90.00
_cell.angle_beta   90.00
_cell.angle_gamma   90.00
#
_symmetry.space_group_name_H-M   'P 1'
#
loop_
_entity.id
_entity.type
_entity.pdbx_description
1 polymer ?
#
loop_
_entity_poly.entity_id
_entity_poly.type
_entity_poly.pdbx_seq_one_letter_code
_entity_poly.pdbx_strand_id
1 'polypeptide(L)'
;MRRAGGLEKEIRVYVNPEKLNYYNLDLNQVSSSIRSENTNLPGGSVTMGPTKYLIRVPGEFINPEGINEALLSAPNQVPVRVKDLAKVVFGFKEITSKSRLDGIESVSLSIVKRSGENLLAIRDQVKLIIQRLEQEYRDEVKFSILSDQGERVQRIVNDLENNILSGFVLVFLVLLLVMGISNALLVAIAIPLSFLASMIILNVLGFTLNIVVLFSLILSLGLLVDNAIVIVENIYRHRQAGKNRIDAAILGTKEIAIPVTTSTITTVAAFFPLIFMPGIAGEFIGFLPKTLIVTLSSSLLVAVIINPVLCSTLMRVKVGKEITSDFDELKLVEKSKILGVYQYALRKVLRFRFITLLAFIFLFVGTFYWYGKNTFPRKRIEFFPKTEPSEAVVNIRAPLGTTLEVSDKYVASVEDFVNKDKKKLDAVVANVGQRRGAGASSAGSTTTYLSHVVLDFPNWQNWIEKPSSIIKKLRQKLDQMVGVEIKLAEARSGPPTGMALNLEVRGEDFNQMSVAVEAMKQKIKNIPGLVDLTDDFDRSRPDFKSNY
;
A
#
# COMPACT_ATOMS: atom_id res chain seq x y z
N MET A 1 -9.69 4.05 15.16
CA MET A 1 -8.43 3.95 15.91
C MET A 1 -8.48 2.66 16.72
N ARG A 2 -7.40 1.89 16.76
CA ARG A 2 -7.32 0.69 17.63
C ARG A 2 -6.13 0.85 18.56
N ARG A 3 -6.27 0.42 19.81
CA ARG A 3 -5.27 0.56 20.88
C ARG A 3 -4.69 -0.80 21.25
N ALA A 4 -3.39 -0.85 21.48
CA ALA A 4 -2.69 -1.98 22.10
C ALA A 4 -2.02 -1.53 23.39
N GLY A 5 -2.14 -2.33 24.44
CA GLY A 5 -1.66 -1.98 25.77
C GLY A 5 -2.49 -0.90 26.46
N GLY A 6 -1.94 -0.41 27.58
CA GLY A 6 -2.58 0.54 28.47
C GLY A 6 -3.56 -0.12 29.44
N LEU A 7 -3.81 0.56 30.56
CA LEU A 7 -4.75 0.13 31.58
C LEU A 7 -6.13 0.75 31.30
N GLU A 8 -7.19 -0.05 31.44
CA GLU A 8 -8.57 0.41 31.39
C GLU A 8 -9.10 0.40 32.82
N LYS A 9 -9.67 1.52 33.28
CA LYS A 9 -10.20 1.64 34.65
C LYS A 9 -11.48 0.81 34.77
N GLU A 10 -11.62 0.05 35.86
CA GLU A 10 -12.80 -0.77 36.14
C GLU A 10 -13.09 -0.74 37.64
N ILE A 11 -14.36 -0.63 38.01
CA ILE A 11 -14.78 -0.78 39.40
C ILE A 11 -15.13 -2.25 39.63
N ARG A 12 -14.43 -2.89 40.57
CA ARG A 12 -14.65 -4.30 40.92
C ARG A 12 -15.44 -4.40 42.22
N VAL A 13 -16.52 -5.16 42.18
CA VAL A 13 -17.40 -5.42 43.33
C VAL A 13 -17.17 -6.86 43.79
N TYR A 14 -16.40 -7.04 44.85
CA TYR A 14 -16.12 -8.36 45.44
C TYR A 14 -17.20 -8.70 46.46
N VAL A 15 -18.21 -9.47 46.07
CA VAL A 15 -19.32 -9.86 46.94
C VAL A 15 -18.90 -11.02 47.85
N ASN A 16 -19.23 -10.95 49.14
CA ASN A 16 -18.96 -12.02 50.09
C ASN A 16 -20.11 -13.05 50.10
N PRO A 17 -19.88 -14.32 49.72
CA PRO A 17 -20.92 -15.35 49.68
C PRO A 17 -21.56 -15.65 51.05
N GLU A 18 -20.81 -15.58 52.14
CA GLU A 18 -21.33 -15.84 53.49
C GLU A 18 -22.34 -14.76 53.91
N LYS A 19 -22.02 -13.50 53.58
CA LYS A 19 -22.91 -12.38 53.86
C LYS A 19 -24.16 -12.42 52.98
N LEU A 20 -24.02 -12.77 51.69
CA LEU A 20 -25.18 -13.00 50.81
C LEU A 20 -26.15 -14.02 51.41
N ASN A 21 -25.63 -15.16 51.85
CA ASN A 21 -26.44 -16.21 52.48
C ASN A 21 -27.08 -15.73 53.79
N TYR A 22 -26.36 -14.99 54.63
CA TYR A 22 -26.90 -14.43 55.88
C TYR A 22 -28.09 -13.50 55.65
N TYR A 23 -28.04 -12.65 54.61
CA TYR A 23 -29.11 -11.74 54.26
C TYR A 23 -30.16 -12.34 53.30
N ASN A 24 -30.02 -13.63 52.94
CA ASN A 24 -30.86 -14.34 51.98
C ASN A 24 -30.99 -13.60 50.64
N LEU A 25 -29.87 -13.07 50.14
CA LEU A 25 -29.75 -12.34 48.89
C LEU A 25 -28.97 -13.15 47.86
N ASP A 26 -29.37 -13.05 46.59
CA ASP A 26 -28.64 -13.67 45.50
C ASP A 26 -27.72 -12.68 44.76
N LEU A 27 -26.74 -13.19 44.01
CA LEU A 27 -25.79 -12.35 43.27
C LEU A 27 -26.49 -11.53 42.16
N ASN A 28 -27.56 -12.05 41.58
CA ASN A 28 -28.29 -11.38 40.51
C ASN A 28 -29.05 -10.16 41.05
N GLN A 29 -29.60 -10.23 42.26
CA GLN A 29 -30.26 -9.14 42.97
C GLN A 29 -29.27 -8.01 43.23
N VAL A 30 -28.05 -8.32 43.72
CA VAL A 30 -26.99 -7.31 43.88
C VAL A 30 -26.66 -6.66 42.54
N SER A 31 -26.47 -7.46 41.48
CA SER A 31 -26.15 -6.92 40.15
C SER A 31 -27.27 -6.06 39.56
N SER A 32 -28.53 -6.46 39.79
CA SER A 32 -29.73 -5.77 39.29
C SER A 32 -29.96 -4.46 40.03
N SER A 33 -29.76 -4.44 41.36
CA SER A 33 -29.87 -3.23 42.18
C SER A 33 -28.83 -2.18 41.79
N ILE A 34 -27.56 -2.58 41.64
CA ILE A 34 -26.51 -1.67 41.16
C ILE A 34 -26.87 -1.14 39.77
N ARG A 35 -27.39 -1.99 38.86
CA ARG A 35 -27.81 -1.56 37.52
C ARG A 35 -29.00 -0.61 37.55
N SER A 36 -29.98 -0.81 38.43
CA SER A 36 -31.17 0.05 38.52
C SER A 36 -30.83 1.44 39.08
N GLU A 37 -29.90 1.51 40.02
CA GLU A 37 -29.45 2.80 40.54
C GLU A 37 -28.55 3.55 39.56
N ASN A 38 -27.72 2.83 38.79
CA ASN A 38 -26.84 3.42 37.78
C ASN A 38 -27.59 3.82 36.49
N THR A 39 -28.66 4.60 36.61
CA THR A 39 -29.45 5.09 35.48
C THR A 39 -29.60 6.62 35.52
N ASN A 40 -29.61 7.23 34.34
CA ASN A 40 -29.83 8.68 34.20
C ASN A 40 -31.23 8.90 33.62
N LEU A 41 -32.21 9.19 34.48
CA LEU A 41 -33.61 9.31 34.09
C LEU A 41 -33.99 10.79 33.87
N PRO A 42 -34.66 11.13 32.75
CA PRO A 42 -35.22 12.46 32.55
C PRO A 42 -36.45 12.64 33.45
N GLY A 43 -36.44 13.69 34.29
CA GLY A 43 -37.56 14.07 35.17
C GLY A 43 -38.66 14.86 34.47
N GLY A 44 -38.69 14.85 33.14
CA GLY A 44 -39.59 15.67 32.33
C GLY A 44 -39.14 17.13 32.22
N SER A 45 -40.06 18.01 31.83
CA SER A 45 -39.77 19.44 31.66
C SER A 45 -40.72 20.28 32.48
N VAL A 46 -40.19 21.26 33.20
CA VAL A 46 -40.97 22.22 33.96
C VAL A 46 -40.83 23.60 33.33
N THR A 47 -41.96 24.26 33.12
CA THR A 47 -41.98 25.61 32.57
C THR A 47 -41.97 26.61 33.73
N MET A 48 -40.97 27.48 33.77
CA MET A 48 -40.84 28.55 34.76
C MET A 48 -40.71 29.89 34.03
N GLY A 49 -41.77 30.70 34.08
CA GLY A 49 -41.85 31.95 33.32
C GLY A 49 -41.85 31.69 31.80
N PRO A 50 -41.06 32.42 30.99
CA PRO A 50 -40.99 32.22 29.54
C PRO A 50 -40.11 31.03 29.12
N THR A 51 -39.44 30.35 30.06
CA THR A 51 -38.42 29.32 29.77
C THR A 51 -38.85 27.94 30.24
N LYS A 52 -38.65 26.94 29.38
CA LYS A 52 -38.90 25.52 29.67
C LYS A 52 -37.59 24.83 30.06
N TYR A 53 -37.50 24.38 31.31
CA TYR A 53 -36.33 23.69 31.84
C TYR A 53 -36.53 22.18 31.78
N LEU A 54 -35.52 21.45 31.31
CA LEU A 54 -35.49 19.99 31.39
C LEU A 54 -34.93 19.59 32.77
N ILE A 55 -35.70 18.82 33.54
CA ILE A 55 -35.23 18.24 34.80
C ILE A 55 -34.54 16.93 34.47
N ARG A 56 -33.31 16.76 34.97
CA ARG A 56 -32.55 15.51 34.87
C ARG A 56 -32.18 15.06 36.27
N VAL A 57 -32.37 13.77 36.57
CA VAL A 57 -31.94 13.17 37.82
C VAL A 57 -30.73 12.28 37.51
N PRO A 58 -29.50 12.76 37.78
CA PRO A 58 -28.31 11.96 37.56
C PRO A 58 -28.21 10.89 38.66
N GLY A 59 -28.46 9.62 38.31
CA GLY A 59 -28.21 8.46 39.17
C GLY A 59 -26.92 7.71 38.82
N GLU A 60 -26.14 8.18 37.85
CA GLU A 60 -24.93 7.48 37.41
C GLU A 60 -23.83 7.49 38.48
N PHE A 61 -23.21 6.32 38.69
CA PHE A 61 -22.09 6.21 39.63
C PHE A 61 -20.80 6.70 38.96
N ILE A 62 -20.20 7.74 39.54
CA ILE A 62 -18.91 8.28 39.07
C ILE A 62 -17.75 7.61 39.81
N ASN A 63 -17.92 7.36 41.12
CA ASN A 63 -16.88 6.84 42.00
C ASN A 63 -17.34 5.57 42.74
N PRO A 64 -16.40 4.73 43.20
CA PRO A 64 -16.70 3.53 44.01
C PRO A 64 -17.56 3.80 45.25
N GLU A 65 -17.40 4.97 45.88
CA GLU A 65 -18.16 5.35 47.07
C GLU A 65 -19.66 5.45 46.78
N GLY A 66 -20.05 5.87 45.56
CA GLY A 66 -21.45 5.90 45.16
C GLY A 66 -22.07 4.50 45.13
N ILE A 67 -21.32 3.51 44.63
CA ILE A 67 -21.78 2.11 44.58
C ILE A 67 -21.86 1.50 45.98
N ASN A 68 -20.95 1.87 46.90
CA ASN A 68 -20.97 1.38 48.28
C ASN A 68 -22.28 1.72 49.02
N GLU A 69 -22.89 2.86 48.67
CA GLU A 69 -24.12 3.36 49.30
C GLU A 69 -25.40 2.86 48.60
N ALA A 70 -25.26 2.13 47.49
CA ALA A 70 -26.39 1.58 46.76
C ALA A 70 -27.21 0.61 47.62
N LEU A 71 -28.53 0.71 47.51
CA LEU A 71 -29.49 0.01 48.35
C LEU A 71 -29.92 -1.31 47.70
N LEU A 72 -29.89 -2.36 48.50
CA LEU A 72 -30.33 -3.70 48.14
C LEU A 72 -31.67 -3.97 48.81
N SER A 73 -32.63 -4.45 48.03
CA SER A 73 -33.94 -4.85 48.55
C SER A 73 -33.84 -6.23 49.19
N ALA A 74 -33.77 -6.28 50.52
CA ALA A 74 -33.78 -7.53 51.27
C ALA A 74 -35.23 -8.00 51.57
N PRO A 75 -35.49 -9.32 51.66
CA PRO A 75 -36.83 -9.87 51.93
C PRO A 75 -37.49 -9.35 53.22
N ASN A 76 -36.70 -8.97 54.23
CA ASN A 76 -37.18 -8.56 55.56
C ASN A 76 -37.33 -7.04 55.74
N GLN A 77 -37.46 -6.26 54.65
CA GLN A 77 -37.63 -4.79 54.67
C GLN A 77 -36.51 -3.96 55.36
N VAL A 78 -35.41 -4.58 55.78
CA VAL A 78 -34.22 -3.85 56.24
C VAL A 78 -33.38 -3.49 55.01
N PRO A 79 -33.13 -2.20 54.73
CA PRO A 79 -32.27 -1.81 53.63
C PRO A 79 -30.83 -2.24 53.92
N VAL A 80 -30.27 -3.08 53.06
CA VAL A 80 -28.86 -3.52 53.12
C VAL A 80 -28.09 -2.75 52.06
N ARG A 81 -26.91 -2.22 52.38
CA ARG A 81 -26.10 -1.50 51.39
C ARG A 81 -25.08 -2.44 50.74
N VAL A 82 -24.63 -2.09 49.53
CA VAL A 82 -23.59 -2.87 48.86
C VAL A 82 -22.33 -2.98 49.71
N LYS A 83 -21.93 -1.93 50.45
CA LYS A 83 -20.77 -1.98 51.36
C LYS A 83 -20.88 -3.03 52.47
N ASP A 84 -22.11 -3.37 52.86
CA ASP A 84 -22.34 -4.35 53.92
C ASP A 84 -22.04 -5.77 53.41
N LEU A 85 -22.28 -6.03 52.12
CA LEU A 85 -22.14 -7.34 51.48
C LEU A 85 -20.88 -7.51 50.62
N ALA A 86 -20.34 -6.42 50.10
CA ALA A 86 -19.31 -6.43 49.09
C ALA A 86 -18.25 -5.36 49.31
N LYS A 87 -17.02 -5.65 48.86
CA LYS A 87 -15.93 -4.69 48.81
C LYS A 87 -15.85 -4.10 47.41
N VAL A 88 -16.18 -2.82 47.27
CA VAL A 88 -16.05 -2.08 46.00
C VAL A 88 -14.68 -1.43 45.95
N VAL A 89 -13.90 -1.76 44.90
CA VAL A 89 -12.53 -1.23 44.75
C VAL A 89 -12.37 -0.65 43.36
N PHE A 90 -11.73 0.51 43.28
CA PHE A 90 -11.25 1.04 42.01
C PHE A 90 -10.04 0.21 41.55
N GLY A 91 -10.18 -0.49 40.44
CA GLY A 91 -9.14 -1.31 39.87
C GLY A 91 -8.94 -1.01 38.39
N PHE A 92 -8.23 -1.90 37.74
CA PHE A 92 -8.11 -1.94 36.29
C PHE A 92 -8.77 -3.21 35.79
N LYS A 93 -9.34 -3.13 34.59
CA LYS A 93 -9.78 -4.30 33.85
C LYS A 93 -8.59 -5.24 33.64
N GLU A 94 -8.87 -6.53 33.55
CA GLU A 94 -7.83 -7.51 33.22
C GLU A 94 -7.07 -7.11 31.97
N ILE A 95 -5.73 -7.13 32.05
CA ILE A 95 -4.87 -6.73 30.95
C ILE A 95 -5.00 -7.81 29.87
N THR A 96 -5.57 -7.43 28.74
CA THR A 96 -5.74 -8.33 27.59
C THR A 96 -4.63 -8.18 26.54
N SER A 97 -3.84 -7.12 26.63
CA SER A 97 -2.69 -6.88 25.75
C SER A 97 -1.63 -6.00 26.41
N LYS A 98 -0.37 -6.17 26.01
CA LYS A 98 0.75 -5.28 26.37
C LYS A 98 1.42 -4.77 25.09
N SER A 99 2.00 -3.57 25.14
CA SER A 99 2.76 -2.99 24.03
C SER A 99 4.09 -2.46 24.55
N ARG A 100 5.18 -2.68 23.81
CA ARG A 100 6.51 -2.15 24.07
C ARG A 100 7.10 -1.55 22.80
N LEU A 101 7.79 -0.43 22.97
CA LEU A 101 8.59 0.22 21.93
C LEU A 101 10.04 0.18 22.39
N ASP A 102 10.90 -0.50 21.64
CA ASP A 102 12.33 -0.63 21.94
C ASP A 102 12.64 -1.16 23.36
N GLY A 103 11.77 -2.03 23.87
CA GLY A 103 11.84 -2.61 25.22
C GLY A 103 11.19 -1.76 26.32
N ILE A 104 10.71 -0.55 26.00
CA ILE A 104 10.05 0.36 26.95
C ILE A 104 8.53 0.17 26.84
N GLU A 105 7.81 0.10 27.96
CA GLU A 105 6.34 0.02 27.95
C GLU A 105 5.74 1.21 27.20
N SER A 106 4.82 0.92 26.29
CA SER A 106 4.20 1.91 25.41
C SER A 106 2.72 1.60 25.20
N VAL A 107 1.99 2.59 24.69
CA VAL A 107 0.64 2.41 24.18
C VAL A 107 0.70 2.57 22.67
N SER A 108 0.48 1.48 21.93
CA SER A 108 0.47 1.54 20.47
C SER A 108 -0.92 1.92 19.97
N LEU A 109 -0.97 2.88 19.06
CA LEU A 109 -2.20 3.38 18.46
C LEU A 109 -2.18 3.17 16.94
N SER A 110 -3.02 2.27 16.45
CA SER A 110 -3.17 2.02 15.01
C SER A 110 -4.19 2.99 14.41
N ILE A 111 -3.73 3.81 13.47
CA ILE A 111 -4.58 4.71 12.69
C ILE A 111 -4.83 4.06 11.34
N VAL A 112 -6.11 3.83 11.04
CA VAL A 112 -6.54 3.18 9.79
C VAL A 112 -7.30 4.20 8.96
N LYS A 113 -6.86 4.37 7.72
CA LYS A 113 -7.53 5.23 6.74
C LYS A 113 -8.89 4.64 6.37
N ARG A 114 -9.93 5.46 6.32
CA ARG A 114 -11.21 5.06 5.72
C ARG A 114 -11.04 4.83 4.22
N SER A 115 -11.88 3.98 3.63
CA SER A 115 -11.89 3.80 2.18
C SER A 115 -12.24 5.13 1.49
N GLY A 116 -11.64 5.40 0.33
CA GLY A 116 -11.85 6.65 -0.43
C GLY A 116 -11.10 7.90 0.07
N GLU A 117 -10.67 7.94 1.33
CA GLU A 117 -10.00 9.14 1.88
C GLU A 117 -8.55 9.32 1.40
N ASN A 118 -8.05 10.56 1.43
CA ASN A 118 -6.67 10.89 1.09
C ASN A 118 -5.70 10.57 2.25
N LEU A 119 -4.71 9.71 2.00
CA LEU A 119 -3.73 9.29 3.01
C LEU A 119 -2.81 10.43 3.46
N LEU A 120 -2.35 11.28 2.54
CA LEU A 120 -1.41 12.37 2.83
C LEU A 120 -2.08 13.45 3.71
N ALA A 121 -3.32 13.81 3.39
CA ALA A 121 -4.09 14.77 4.19
C ALA A 121 -4.31 14.28 5.64
N ILE A 122 -4.65 12.99 5.80
CA ILE A 122 -4.82 12.38 7.12
C ILE A 122 -3.49 12.36 7.89
N ARG A 123 -2.38 12.01 7.23
CA ARG A 123 -1.06 12.02 7.85
C ARG A 123 -0.71 13.40 8.38
N ASP A 124 -0.91 14.45 7.58
CA ASP A 124 -0.54 15.81 7.98
C ASP A 124 -1.39 16.30 9.16
N GLN A 125 -2.70 15.98 9.17
CA GLN A 125 -3.57 16.26 10.32
C GLN A 125 -3.13 15.51 11.58
N VAL A 126 -2.77 14.22 11.46
CA VAL A 126 -2.27 13.43 12.59
C VAL A 126 -0.96 14.02 13.12
N LYS A 127 -0.03 14.43 12.25
CA LYS A 127 1.22 15.07 12.66
C LYS A 127 0.97 16.39 13.39
N LEU A 128 0.04 17.21 12.94
CA LEU A 128 -0.34 18.46 13.62
C LEU A 128 -0.92 18.19 15.03
N ILE A 129 -1.75 17.15 15.18
CA ILE A 129 -2.28 16.76 16.49
C ILE A 129 -1.15 16.28 17.41
N ILE A 130 -0.25 15.43 16.91
CA ILE A 130 0.90 14.93 17.68
C ILE A 130 1.80 16.10 18.11
N GLN A 131 2.11 17.04 17.21
CA GLN A 131 2.92 18.22 17.55
C GLN A 131 2.28 19.07 18.65
N ARG A 132 0.95 19.21 18.65
CA ARG A 132 0.23 19.91 19.72
C ARG A 132 0.34 19.15 21.05
N LEU A 133 0.16 17.84 21.03
CA LEU A 133 0.26 16.99 22.22
C LEU A 133 1.70 16.92 22.77
N GLU A 134 2.71 16.91 21.91
CA GLU A 134 4.12 16.98 22.30
C GLU A 134 4.46 18.30 23.00
N GLN A 135 3.75 19.39 22.69
CA GLN A 135 3.90 20.67 23.40
C GLN A 135 3.19 20.66 24.75
N GLU A 136 2.01 20.03 24.83
CA GLU A 136 1.20 19.96 26.06
C GLU A 136 1.78 18.99 27.10
N TYR A 137 2.34 17.86 26.67
CA TYR A 137 2.85 16.77 27.53
C TYR A 137 4.37 16.55 27.43
N ARG A 138 5.13 17.60 27.11
CA ARG A 138 6.56 17.54 26.71
C ARG A 138 7.45 16.70 27.63
N ASP A 139 7.20 16.72 28.94
CA ASP A 139 8.04 16.04 29.94
C ASP A 139 7.44 14.71 30.45
N GLU A 140 6.20 14.37 30.06
CA GLU A 140 5.47 13.20 30.56
C GLU A 140 5.34 12.09 29.51
N VAL A 141 5.17 12.46 28.23
CA VAL A 141 4.85 11.51 27.16
C VAL A 141 5.70 11.76 25.93
N LYS A 142 6.43 10.73 25.49
CA LYS A 142 7.15 10.73 24.22
C LYS A 142 6.28 10.10 23.13
N PHE A 143 6.03 10.84 22.06
CA PHE A 143 5.32 10.32 20.89
C PHE A 143 6.33 9.78 19.87
N SER A 144 5.97 8.70 19.18
CA SER A 144 6.79 8.12 18.11
C SER A 144 5.88 7.58 17.02
N ILE A 145 6.12 8.00 15.77
CA ILE A 145 5.34 7.59 14.60
C ILE A 145 6.11 6.47 13.92
N LEU A 146 5.44 5.34 13.71
CA LEU A 146 6.01 4.12 13.14
C LEU A 146 5.20 3.70 11.92
N SER A 147 5.84 3.08 10.94
CA SER A 147 5.19 2.57 9.73
C SER A 147 4.34 3.62 8.97
N ASP A 148 4.83 4.86 8.85
CA ASP A 148 4.16 5.97 8.14
C ASP A 148 4.07 5.71 6.62
N GLN A 149 2.95 5.12 6.19
CA GLN A 149 2.69 4.85 4.77
C GLN A 149 2.60 6.15 3.95
N GLY A 150 2.21 7.27 4.55
CA GLY A 150 2.13 8.52 3.81
C GLY A 150 3.50 9.10 3.49
N GLU A 151 4.52 8.90 4.35
CA GLU A 151 5.90 9.23 4.00
C GLU A 151 6.38 8.40 2.79
N ARG A 152 6.08 7.10 2.77
CA ARG A 152 6.40 6.22 1.65
C ARG A 152 5.73 6.70 0.36
N VAL A 153 4.43 7.02 0.42
CA VAL A 153 3.70 7.55 -0.74
C VAL A 153 4.28 8.89 -1.19
N GLN A 154 4.60 9.80 -0.28
CA GLN A 154 5.21 11.10 -0.60
C GLN A 154 6.56 10.92 -1.30
N ARG A 155 7.41 10.03 -0.80
CA ARG A 155 8.70 9.72 -1.46
C ARG A 155 8.50 9.18 -2.87
N ILE A 156 7.56 8.25 -3.05
CA ILE A 156 7.24 7.74 -4.38
C ILE A 156 6.75 8.87 -5.29
N VAL A 157 5.86 9.76 -4.83
CA VAL A 157 5.42 10.92 -5.62
C VAL A 157 6.59 11.82 -6.00
N ASN A 158 7.48 12.16 -5.06
CA ASN A 158 8.65 13.00 -5.31
C ASN A 158 9.62 12.35 -6.31
N ASP A 159 9.90 11.06 -6.15
CA ASP A 159 10.75 10.30 -7.07
C ASP A 159 10.15 10.29 -8.48
N LEU A 160 8.82 10.15 -8.59
CA LEU A 160 8.11 10.18 -9.86
C LEU A 160 8.14 11.57 -10.50
N GLU A 161 7.91 12.63 -9.73
CA GLU A 161 8.03 14.02 -10.20
C GLU A 161 9.42 14.29 -10.76
N ASN A 162 10.47 13.91 -10.00
CA ASN A 162 11.85 14.03 -10.42
C ASN A 162 12.15 13.22 -11.69
N ASN A 163 11.62 11.99 -11.79
CA ASN A 163 11.82 11.13 -12.97
C ASN A 163 11.09 11.68 -14.21
N ILE A 164 9.87 12.19 -14.06
CA ILE A 164 9.13 12.85 -15.16
C ILE A 164 9.89 14.09 -15.62
N LEU A 165 10.34 14.94 -14.69
CA LEU A 165 11.08 16.16 -15.01
C LEU A 165 12.42 15.84 -15.67
N SER A 166 13.16 14.85 -15.15
CA SER A 166 14.42 14.39 -15.74
C SER A 166 14.21 13.81 -17.15
N GLY A 167 13.17 12.99 -17.33
CA GLY A 167 12.78 12.44 -18.63
C GLY A 167 12.38 13.53 -19.61
N PHE A 168 11.59 14.51 -19.17
CA PHE A 168 11.19 15.67 -19.96
C PHE A 168 12.41 16.50 -20.39
N VAL A 169 13.32 16.81 -19.47
CA VAL A 169 14.56 17.55 -19.77
C VAL A 169 15.43 16.77 -20.77
N LEU A 170 15.55 15.46 -20.61
CA LEU A 170 16.32 14.61 -21.52
C LEU A 170 15.72 14.63 -22.93
N VAL A 171 14.41 14.43 -23.05
CA VAL A 171 13.70 14.50 -24.33
C VAL A 171 13.83 15.89 -24.94
N PHE A 172 13.65 16.94 -24.14
CA PHE A 172 13.80 18.32 -24.60
C PHE A 172 15.22 18.62 -25.11
N LEU A 173 16.26 18.13 -24.44
CA LEU A 173 17.66 18.31 -24.87
C LEU A 173 17.92 17.60 -26.21
N VAL A 174 17.43 16.37 -26.36
CA VAL A 174 17.52 15.64 -27.64
C VAL A 174 16.81 16.40 -28.76
N LEU A 175 15.60 16.91 -28.50
CA LEU A 175 14.86 17.72 -29.47
C LEU A 175 15.57 19.03 -29.82
N LEU A 176 16.19 19.69 -28.83
CA LEU A 176 16.96 20.91 -29.05
C LEU A 176 18.14 20.63 -29.99
N LEU A 177 18.85 19.52 -29.79
CA LEU A 177 19.99 19.12 -30.63
C LEU A 177 19.55 18.79 -32.07
N VAL A 178 18.42 18.11 -32.25
CA VAL A 178 17.97 17.64 -33.58
C VAL A 178 17.21 18.71 -34.37
N MET A 179 16.32 19.46 -33.73
CA MET A 179 15.35 20.34 -34.39
C MET A 179 15.54 21.84 -34.09
N GLY A 180 16.43 22.18 -33.15
CA GLY A 180 16.63 23.55 -32.68
C GLY A 180 15.58 24.04 -31.67
N ILE A 181 15.89 25.16 -31.01
CA ILE A 181 15.14 25.67 -29.84
C ILE A 181 13.65 25.92 -30.14
N SER A 182 13.33 26.56 -31.27
CA SER A 182 11.94 26.95 -31.57
C SER A 182 11.00 25.74 -31.73
N ASN A 183 11.44 24.71 -32.47
CA ASN A 183 10.63 23.53 -32.72
C ASN A 183 10.58 22.62 -31.50
N ALA A 184 11.71 22.47 -30.79
CA ALA A 184 11.77 21.72 -29.54
C ALA A 184 10.80 22.28 -28.49
N LEU A 185 10.66 23.61 -28.38
CA LEU A 185 9.76 24.24 -27.43
C LEU A 185 8.27 24.01 -27.76
N LEU A 186 7.91 23.97 -29.05
CA LEU A 186 6.55 23.65 -29.49
C LEU A 186 6.16 22.21 -29.11
N VAL A 187 7.09 21.26 -29.32
CA VAL A 187 6.90 19.86 -28.92
C VAL A 187 6.86 19.74 -27.39
N ALA A 188 7.74 20.47 -26.68
CA ALA A 188 7.81 20.42 -25.22
C ALA A 188 6.52 20.88 -24.55
N ILE A 189 5.86 21.93 -25.07
CA ILE A 189 4.56 22.41 -24.55
C ILE A 189 3.46 21.34 -24.72
N ALA A 190 3.54 20.49 -25.75
CA ALA A 190 2.57 19.43 -25.98
C ALA A 190 2.60 18.36 -24.88
N ILE A 191 3.73 18.16 -24.20
CA ILE A 191 3.91 17.12 -23.18
C ILE A 191 3.06 17.41 -21.92
N PRO A 192 3.22 18.56 -21.21
CA PRO A 192 2.36 18.89 -20.08
C PRO A 192 0.88 18.95 -20.44
N LEU A 193 0.55 19.44 -21.64
CA LEU A 193 -0.83 19.58 -22.07
C LEU A 193 -1.51 18.23 -22.32
N SER A 194 -0.78 17.27 -22.89
CA SER A 194 -1.24 15.89 -23.06
C SER A 194 -1.43 15.20 -21.72
N PHE A 195 -0.51 15.40 -20.77
CA PHE A 195 -0.68 14.88 -19.42
C PHE A 195 -1.86 15.51 -18.69
N LEU A 196 -2.05 16.84 -18.79
CA LEU A 196 -3.20 17.53 -18.21
C LEU A 196 -4.52 16.99 -18.76
N ALA A 197 -4.63 16.86 -20.08
CA ALA A 197 -5.81 16.27 -20.72
C ALA A 197 -6.06 14.83 -20.25
N SER A 198 -5.00 14.02 -20.14
CA SER A 198 -5.11 12.65 -19.64
C SER A 198 -5.55 12.61 -18.17
N MET A 199 -5.01 13.47 -17.30
CA MET A 199 -5.40 13.54 -15.89
C MET A 199 -6.85 13.95 -15.71
N ILE A 200 -7.36 14.88 -16.52
CA ILE A 200 -8.77 15.26 -16.52
C ILE A 200 -9.65 14.04 -16.84
N ILE A 201 -9.31 13.30 -17.90
CA ILE A 201 -10.09 12.10 -18.30
C ILE A 201 -10.01 11.01 -17.23
N LEU A 202 -8.82 10.74 -16.68
CA LEU A 202 -8.65 9.74 -15.61
C LEU A 202 -9.45 10.12 -14.35
N ASN A 203 -9.49 11.42 -14.01
CA ASN A 203 -10.28 11.91 -12.89
C ASN A 203 -11.79 11.72 -13.12
N VAL A 204 -12.28 12.02 -14.33
CA VAL A 204 -13.68 11.79 -14.73
C VAL A 204 -14.05 10.30 -14.67
N LEU A 205 -13.11 9.40 -15.01
CA LEU A 205 -13.28 7.95 -14.88
C LEU A 205 -13.19 7.44 -13.43
N GLY A 206 -12.93 8.32 -12.45
CA GLY A 206 -12.81 7.97 -11.04
C GLY A 206 -11.48 7.28 -10.68
N PHE A 207 -10.46 7.34 -11.54
CA PHE A 207 -9.15 6.78 -11.23
C PHE A 207 -8.35 7.72 -10.34
N THR A 208 -7.79 7.18 -9.26
CA THR A 208 -6.89 7.89 -8.37
C THR A 208 -5.46 7.85 -8.90
N LEU A 209 -4.65 8.85 -8.55
CA LEU A 209 -3.21 8.83 -8.80
C LEU A 209 -2.53 7.84 -7.85
N ASN A 210 -2.41 6.60 -8.31
CA ASN A 210 -1.69 5.54 -7.62
C ASN A 210 -0.35 5.26 -8.31
N ILE A 211 0.47 4.42 -7.69
CA ILE A 211 1.83 4.08 -8.16
C ILE A 211 1.81 3.55 -9.60
N VAL A 212 0.84 2.69 -9.94
CA VAL A 212 0.73 2.08 -11.28
C VAL A 212 0.32 3.12 -12.32
N VAL A 213 -0.63 4.00 -11.99
CA VAL A 213 -1.06 5.10 -12.88
C VAL A 213 0.11 6.04 -13.15
N LEU A 214 0.84 6.47 -12.12
CA LEU A 214 1.98 7.37 -12.29
C LEU A 214 3.13 6.73 -13.08
N PHE A 215 3.44 5.46 -12.80
CA PHE A 215 4.42 4.70 -13.59
C PHE A 215 4.02 4.62 -15.06
N SER A 216 2.73 4.46 -15.34
CA SER A 216 2.19 4.42 -16.70
C SER A 216 2.33 5.76 -17.42
N LEU A 217 2.17 6.88 -16.71
CA LEU A 217 2.43 8.22 -17.26
C LEU A 217 3.91 8.38 -17.64
N ILE A 218 4.84 7.89 -16.80
CA ILE A 218 6.28 7.89 -17.12
C ILE A 218 6.57 7.05 -18.36
N LEU A 219 6.05 5.82 -18.40
CA LEU A 219 6.23 4.92 -19.55
C LEU A 219 5.67 5.56 -20.83
N SER A 220 4.53 6.24 -20.72
CA SER A 220 3.90 6.92 -21.84
C SER A 220 4.71 8.11 -22.37
N LEU A 221 5.61 8.70 -21.58
CA LEU A 221 6.33 9.93 -21.96
C LEU A 221 6.99 9.77 -23.33
N GLY A 222 7.72 8.67 -23.57
CA GLY A 222 8.37 8.41 -24.86
C GLY A 222 7.38 8.28 -26.01
N LEU A 223 6.32 7.50 -25.81
CA LEU A 223 5.29 7.23 -26.83
C LEU A 223 4.40 8.46 -27.11
N LEU A 224 4.26 9.35 -26.13
CA LEU A 224 3.43 10.55 -26.19
C LEU A 224 4.06 11.63 -27.06
N VAL A 225 5.39 11.78 -27.00
CA VAL A 225 6.08 12.86 -27.73
C VAL A 225 6.16 12.56 -29.23
N ASP A 226 6.19 11.29 -29.62
CA ASP A 226 6.31 10.86 -31.01
C ASP A 226 5.28 11.52 -31.93
N ASN A 227 4.00 11.53 -31.53
CA ASN A 227 2.91 12.14 -32.29
C ASN A 227 3.14 13.65 -32.51
N ALA A 228 3.60 14.34 -31.47
CA ALA A 228 3.88 15.77 -31.52
C ALA A 228 5.08 16.07 -32.43
N ILE A 229 6.15 15.27 -32.36
CA ILE A 229 7.37 15.45 -33.16
C ILE A 229 7.05 15.34 -34.64
N VAL A 230 6.35 14.27 -35.05
CA VAL A 230 6.08 14.00 -36.47
C VAL A 230 5.22 15.10 -37.10
N ILE A 231 4.20 15.60 -36.37
CA ILE A 231 3.35 16.69 -36.86
C ILE A 231 4.12 18.01 -36.92
N VAL A 232 4.84 18.38 -35.85
CA VAL A 232 5.60 19.64 -35.81
C VAL A 232 6.69 19.66 -36.88
N GLU A 233 7.39 18.54 -37.09
CA GLU A 233 8.43 18.44 -38.12
C GLU A 233 7.84 18.60 -39.53
N ASN A 234 6.67 18.00 -39.82
CA ASN A 234 6.08 18.15 -41.14
C ASN A 234 5.53 19.56 -41.38
N ILE A 235 4.92 20.19 -40.37
CA ILE A 235 4.54 21.60 -40.46
C ILE A 235 5.78 22.46 -40.72
N TYR A 236 6.88 22.17 -40.01
CA TYR A 236 8.16 22.84 -40.22
C TYR A 236 8.71 22.64 -41.63
N ARG A 237 8.64 21.43 -42.19
CA ARG A 237 8.98 21.17 -43.61
C ARG A 237 8.13 21.99 -44.57
N HIS A 238 6.81 22.02 -44.40
CA HIS A 238 5.92 22.84 -45.23
C HIS A 238 6.19 24.34 -45.10
N ARG A 239 6.64 24.80 -43.92
CA ARG A 239 7.09 26.19 -43.70
C ARG A 239 8.42 26.49 -44.40
N GLN A 240 9.35 25.54 -44.43
CA GLN A 240 10.60 25.68 -45.17
C GLN A 240 10.37 25.73 -46.68
N ALA A 241 9.39 24.98 -47.19
CA ALA A 241 8.94 25.03 -48.58
C ALA A 241 8.24 26.34 -48.98
N GLY A 242 8.21 27.35 -48.09
CA GLY A 242 7.72 28.70 -48.38
C GLY A 242 6.23 28.92 -48.14
N LYS A 243 5.48 27.94 -47.62
CA LYS A 243 4.04 28.09 -47.36
C LYS A 243 3.77 29.06 -46.20
N ASN A 244 2.62 29.72 -46.26
CA ASN A 244 2.14 30.60 -45.18
C ASN A 244 1.94 29.79 -43.88
N ARG A 245 1.99 30.46 -42.72
CA ARG A 245 1.93 29.82 -41.40
C ARG A 245 0.69 28.93 -41.21
N ILE A 246 -0.46 29.43 -41.63
CA ILE A 246 -1.74 28.73 -41.51
C ILE A 246 -1.80 27.57 -42.49
N ASP A 247 -1.45 27.80 -43.76
CA ASP A 247 -1.49 26.78 -44.82
C ASP A 247 -0.53 25.63 -44.53
N ALA A 248 0.66 25.93 -44.02
CA ALA A 248 1.64 24.92 -43.61
C ALA A 248 1.13 24.08 -42.43
N ALA A 249 0.45 24.71 -41.46
CA ALA A 249 -0.14 24.00 -40.32
C ALA A 249 -1.28 23.07 -40.77
N ILE A 250 -2.16 23.53 -41.66
CA ILE A 250 -3.28 22.75 -42.18
C ILE A 250 -2.78 21.59 -43.04
N LEU A 251 -1.96 21.88 -44.06
CA LEU A 251 -1.49 20.87 -45.01
C LEU A 251 -0.54 19.87 -44.34
N GLY A 252 0.39 20.34 -43.51
CA GLY A 252 1.35 19.50 -42.80
C GLY A 252 0.67 18.54 -41.82
N THR A 253 -0.40 18.98 -41.15
CA THR A 253 -1.18 18.11 -40.27
C THR A 253 -2.04 17.13 -41.07
N LYS A 254 -2.71 17.59 -42.13
CA LYS A 254 -3.61 16.75 -42.94
C LYS A 254 -2.89 15.56 -43.58
N GLU A 255 -1.66 15.75 -44.02
CA GLU A 255 -0.82 14.71 -44.61
C GLU A 255 -0.48 13.59 -43.61
N ILE A 256 -0.27 13.94 -42.35
CA ILE A 256 0.26 13.04 -41.32
C ILE A 256 -0.78 12.54 -40.33
N ALA A 257 -1.96 13.18 -40.27
CA ALA A 257 -3.02 12.81 -39.35
C ALA A 257 -3.39 11.33 -39.44
N ILE A 258 -3.59 10.77 -40.64
CA ILE A 258 -3.95 9.36 -40.83
C ILE A 258 -2.83 8.42 -40.35
N PRO A 259 -1.55 8.57 -40.80
CA PRO A 259 -0.45 7.76 -40.28
C PRO A 259 -0.30 7.79 -38.75
N VAL A 260 -0.36 8.97 -38.13
CA VAL A 260 -0.17 9.15 -36.69
C VAL A 260 -1.34 8.58 -35.89
N THR A 261 -2.57 8.79 -36.33
CA THR A 261 -3.76 8.16 -35.73
C THR A 261 -3.69 6.64 -35.83
N THR A 262 -3.33 6.11 -37.00
CA THR A 262 -3.25 4.65 -37.22
C THR A 262 -2.16 4.03 -36.34
N SER A 263 -0.98 4.65 -36.27
CA SER A 263 0.10 4.23 -35.37
C SER A 263 -0.34 4.22 -33.90
N THR A 264 -1.01 5.29 -33.45
CA THR A 264 -1.52 5.38 -32.07
C THR A 264 -2.55 4.28 -31.79
N ILE A 265 -3.48 4.01 -32.71
CA ILE A 265 -4.48 2.94 -32.57
C ILE A 265 -3.80 1.57 -32.48
N THR A 266 -2.75 1.30 -33.25
CA THR A 266 -2.03 0.01 -33.16
C THR A 266 -1.37 -0.17 -31.79
N THR A 267 -0.79 0.88 -31.22
CA THR A 267 -0.23 0.86 -29.86
C THR A 267 -1.32 0.64 -28.81
N VAL A 268 -2.44 1.35 -28.92
CA VAL A 268 -3.62 1.16 -28.05
C VAL A 268 -4.14 -0.29 -28.13
N ALA A 269 -4.26 -0.84 -29.34
CA ALA A 269 -4.73 -2.20 -29.57
C ALA A 269 -3.80 -3.26 -28.97
N ALA A 270 -2.49 -3.02 -28.91
CA ALA A 270 -1.54 -3.92 -28.26
C ALA A 270 -1.74 -3.99 -26.72
N PHE A 271 -2.12 -2.88 -26.08
CA PHE A 271 -2.36 -2.83 -24.63
C PHE A 271 -3.81 -3.16 -24.22
N PHE A 272 -4.76 -3.07 -25.14
CA PHE A 272 -6.18 -3.29 -24.87
C PHE A 272 -6.50 -4.66 -24.23
N PRO A 273 -5.91 -5.80 -24.65
CA PRO A 273 -6.20 -7.11 -24.05
C PRO A 273 -5.85 -7.19 -22.55
N LEU A 274 -4.85 -6.43 -22.08
CA LEU A 274 -4.42 -6.47 -20.68
C LEU A 274 -5.49 -5.93 -19.71
N ILE A 275 -6.49 -5.19 -20.21
CA ILE A 275 -7.61 -4.70 -19.39
C ILE A 275 -8.47 -5.85 -18.86
N PHE A 276 -8.58 -6.95 -19.61
CA PHE A 276 -9.48 -8.07 -19.31
C PHE A 276 -8.82 -9.17 -18.46
N MET A 277 -7.63 -8.91 -17.92
CA MET A 277 -6.96 -9.87 -17.05
C MET A 277 -7.76 -10.07 -15.75
N PRO A 278 -8.16 -11.31 -15.40
CA PRO A 278 -8.94 -11.56 -14.19
C PRO A 278 -8.07 -11.58 -12.92
N GLY A 279 -8.74 -11.53 -11.77
CA GLY A 279 -8.13 -11.68 -10.44
C GLY A 279 -7.48 -10.41 -9.90
N ILE A 280 -6.98 -10.49 -8.65
CA ILE A 280 -6.42 -9.34 -7.91
C ILE A 280 -5.21 -8.74 -8.65
N ALA A 281 -4.38 -9.59 -9.25
CA ALA A 281 -3.26 -9.13 -10.09
C ALA A 281 -3.75 -8.39 -11.34
N GLY A 282 -4.85 -8.84 -11.94
CA GLY A 282 -5.54 -8.19 -13.06
C GLY A 282 -6.06 -6.81 -12.71
N GLU A 283 -6.73 -6.68 -11.56
CA GLU A 283 -7.20 -5.38 -11.05
C GLU A 283 -6.06 -4.40 -10.78
N PHE A 284 -4.93 -4.88 -10.23
CA PHE A 284 -3.75 -4.06 -9.96
C PHE A 284 -3.00 -3.64 -11.24
N ILE A 285 -2.71 -4.58 -12.14
CA ILE A 285 -1.98 -4.31 -13.39
C ILE A 285 -2.87 -3.58 -14.39
N GLY A 286 -4.19 -3.77 -14.34
CA GLY A 286 -5.17 -3.17 -15.24
C GLY A 286 -5.19 -1.64 -15.23
N PHE A 287 -4.68 -0.99 -14.18
CA PHE A 287 -4.46 0.47 -14.19
C PHE A 287 -3.45 0.91 -15.25
N LEU A 288 -2.47 0.07 -15.58
CA LEU A 288 -1.43 0.38 -16.55
C LEU A 288 -1.95 0.57 -17.98
N PRO A 289 -2.61 -0.44 -18.60
CA PRO A 289 -3.13 -0.29 -19.96
C PRO A 289 -4.21 0.79 -20.03
N LYS A 290 -5.08 0.91 -19.02
CA LYS A 290 -6.10 1.97 -18.98
C LYS A 290 -5.48 3.36 -19.02
N THR A 291 -4.45 3.60 -18.21
CA THR A 291 -3.74 4.89 -18.18
C THR A 291 -3.04 5.15 -19.50
N LEU A 292 -2.29 4.19 -20.04
CA LEU A 292 -1.62 4.34 -21.33
C LEU A 292 -2.59 4.67 -22.46
N ILE A 293 -3.73 3.99 -22.54
CA ILE A 293 -4.71 4.22 -23.60
C ILE A 293 -5.30 5.63 -23.51
N VAL A 294 -5.65 6.08 -22.29
CA VAL A 294 -6.13 7.45 -22.07
C VAL A 294 -5.06 8.47 -22.45
N THR A 295 -3.83 8.29 -21.98
CA THR A 295 -2.73 9.22 -22.23
C THR A 295 -2.33 9.29 -23.70
N LEU A 296 -2.27 8.16 -24.41
CA LEU A 296 -1.99 8.12 -25.85
C LEU A 296 -3.12 8.78 -26.65
N SER A 297 -4.39 8.51 -26.28
CA SER A 297 -5.54 9.14 -26.92
C SER A 297 -5.55 10.66 -26.70
N SER A 298 -5.25 11.11 -25.48
CA SER A 298 -5.06 12.54 -25.17
C SER A 298 -3.91 13.15 -25.97
N SER A 299 -2.78 12.45 -26.09
CA SER A 299 -1.63 12.93 -26.86
C SER A 299 -1.96 13.12 -28.33
N LEU A 300 -2.73 12.20 -28.93
CA LEU A 300 -3.18 12.30 -30.31
C LEU A 300 -4.08 13.52 -30.51
N LEU A 301 -5.01 13.76 -29.58
CA LEU A 301 -5.90 14.92 -29.60
C LEU A 301 -5.07 16.22 -29.53
N VAL A 302 -4.14 16.31 -28.60
CA VAL A 302 -3.25 17.49 -28.46
C VAL A 302 -2.40 17.68 -29.71
N ALA A 303 -1.83 16.61 -30.26
CA ALA A 303 -0.96 16.67 -31.43
C ALA A 303 -1.69 17.08 -32.71
N VAL A 304 -2.94 16.66 -32.92
CA VAL A 304 -3.72 17.00 -34.12
C VAL A 304 -4.43 18.35 -34.01
N ILE A 305 -4.85 18.75 -32.81
CA ILE A 305 -5.64 19.98 -32.62
C ILE A 305 -4.76 21.14 -32.15
N ILE A 306 -3.98 20.94 -31.11
CA ILE A 306 -3.31 22.03 -30.40
C ILE A 306 -1.95 22.36 -31.02
N ASN A 307 -1.16 21.35 -31.38
CA ASN A 307 0.16 21.59 -31.98
C ASN A 307 0.08 22.40 -33.28
N PRO A 308 -0.86 22.17 -34.21
CA PRO A 308 -0.94 22.97 -35.43
C PRO A 308 -1.30 24.43 -35.14
N VAL A 309 -2.15 24.68 -34.13
CA VAL A 309 -2.48 26.03 -33.67
C VAL A 309 -1.24 26.73 -33.09
N LEU A 310 -0.48 26.05 -32.22
CA LEU A 310 0.77 26.57 -31.67
C LEU A 310 1.82 26.81 -32.77
N CYS A 311 1.94 25.91 -33.74
CA CYS A 311 2.86 26.07 -34.86
C CYS A 311 2.47 27.26 -35.75
N SER A 312 1.18 27.43 -36.05
CA SER A 312 0.72 28.53 -36.90
C SER A 312 1.01 29.92 -36.30
N THR A 313 1.06 30.03 -34.98
CA THR A 313 1.27 31.31 -34.29
C THR A 313 2.74 31.56 -33.95
N LEU A 314 3.42 30.56 -33.39
CA LEU A 314 4.74 30.71 -32.78
C LEU A 314 5.90 30.22 -33.68
N MET A 315 5.64 29.39 -34.71
CA MET A 315 6.72 28.82 -35.52
C MET A 315 7.38 29.86 -36.43
N ARG A 316 8.66 30.14 -36.16
CA ARG A 316 9.51 31.02 -36.95
C ARG A 316 10.45 30.21 -37.81
N VAL A 317 10.37 30.41 -39.12
CA VAL A 317 11.28 29.81 -40.11
C VAL A 317 11.88 30.96 -40.93
N LYS A 318 13.21 30.96 -41.09
CA LYS A 318 13.88 31.84 -42.06
C LYS A 318 13.58 31.27 -43.45
N VAL A 319 12.63 31.88 -44.17
CA VAL A 319 12.30 31.48 -45.53
C VAL A 319 13.44 31.93 -46.43
N GLY A 320 14.25 30.99 -46.94
CA GLY A 320 15.20 31.27 -48.00
C GLY A 320 14.43 31.62 -49.28
N LYS A 321 14.71 32.78 -49.87
CA LYS A 321 14.25 33.13 -51.21
C LYS A 321 15.03 32.27 -52.21
N GLU A 322 14.52 31.08 -52.52
CA GLU A 322 14.75 30.36 -53.77
C GLU A 322 13.93 29.07 -53.74
N ILE A 323 12.73 29.14 -54.32
CA ILE A 323 11.89 27.98 -54.58
C ILE A 323 12.05 27.70 -56.08
N THR A 324 12.74 26.61 -56.42
CA THR A 324 12.56 25.96 -57.73
C THR A 324 12.20 24.49 -57.51
N SER A 325 11.25 24.06 -58.33
CA SER A 325 10.49 22.80 -58.39
C SER A 325 11.12 21.51 -57.87
N ASP A 326 10.34 20.83 -56.99
CA ASP A 326 10.05 19.39 -56.85
C ASP A 326 11.13 18.30 -56.83
N PHE A 327 12.43 18.58 -57.00
CA PHE A 327 13.46 17.52 -56.92
C PHE A 327 14.77 17.91 -56.24
N ASP A 328 14.88 19.11 -55.66
CA ASP A 328 16.08 19.53 -54.90
C ASP A 328 16.02 19.19 -53.39
N GLU A 329 14.95 18.53 -52.92
CA GLU A 329 14.78 18.10 -51.52
C GLU A 329 15.87 17.12 -51.04
N LEU A 330 16.47 16.32 -51.94
CA LEU A 330 17.57 15.41 -51.59
C LEU A 330 18.95 16.11 -51.51
N LYS A 331 19.14 17.26 -52.16
CA LYS A 331 20.46 17.93 -52.24
C LYS A 331 20.82 18.69 -50.97
N LEU A 332 19.83 19.16 -50.19
CA LEU A 332 20.08 19.78 -48.88
C LEU A 332 20.44 18.75 -47.80
N VAL A 333 20.00 17.49 -47.96
CA VAL A 333 20.25 16.39 -47.02
C VAL A 333 21.55 15.63 -47.36
N GLU A 334 22.02 15.73 -48.60
CA GLU A 334 23.26 15.10 -49.11
C GLU A 334 24.56 15.52 -48.39
N LYS A 335 24.56 16.64 -47.65
CA LYS A 335 25.76 17.13 -46.94
C LYS A 335 26.00 16.51 -45.55
N SER A 336 25.08 15.71 -45.02
CA SER A 336 25.22 15.10 -43.69
C SER A 336 25.97 13.77 -43.76
N LYS A 337 27.13 13.66 -43.09
CA LYS A 337 27.93 12.41 -43.01
C LYS A 337 27.11 11.20 -42.56
N ILE A 338 26.12 11.41 -41.68
CA ILE A 338 25.21 10.38 -41.17
C ILE A 338 24.34 9.80 -42.30
N LEU A 339 23.83 10.65 -43.20
CA LEU A 339 23.00 10.21 -44.31
C LEU A 339 23.80 9.41 -45.34
N GLY A 340 25.06 9.81 -45.59
CA GLY A 340 25.96 9.05 -46.47
C GLY A 340 26.24 7.63 -45.94
N VAL A 341 26.46 7.49 -44.64
CA VAL A 341 26.61 6.17 -43.99
C VAL A 341 25.31 5.36 -44.10
N TYR A 342 24.16 5.98 -43.84
CA TYR A 342 22.86 5.34 -43.98
C TYR A 342 22.60 4.86 -45.41
N GLN A 343 22.84 5.69 -46.42
CA GLN A 343 22.68 5.34 -47.83
C GLN A 343 23.62 4.20 -48.25
N TYR A 344 24.88 4.21 -47.79
CA TYR A 344 25.82 3.14 -48.03
C TYR A 344 25.33 1.80 -47.44
N ALA A 345 24.87 1.82 -46.19
CA ALA A 345 24.31 0.65 -45.53
C ALA A 345 23.05 0.15 -46.25
N LEU A 346 22.12 1.04 -46.59
CA LEU A 346 20.90 0.72 -47.31
C LEU A 346 21.19 0.08 -48.68
N ARG A 347 22.13 0.65 -49.45
CA ARG A 347 22.53 0.08 -50.76
C ARG A 347 23.11 -1.32 -50.61
N LYS A 348 23.89 -1.58 -49.56
CA LYS A 348 24.39 -2.93 -49.25
C LYS A 348 23.27 -3.89 -48.86
N VAL A 349 22.33 -3.47 -48.02
CA VAL A 349 21.18 -4.29 -47.61
C VAL A 349 20.32 -4.66 -48.81
N LEU A 350 20.03 -3.70 -49.68
CA LEU A 350 19.24 -3.93 -50.90
C LEU A 350 19.98 -4.81 -51.91
N ARG A 351 21.30 -4.66 -52.05
CA ARG A 351 22.13 -5.52 -52.92
C ARG A 351 22.11 -6.98 -52.47
N PHE A 352 22.11 -7.24 -51.16
CA PHE A 352 22.15 -8.57 -50.58
C PHE A 352 20.84 -8.96 -49.86
N ARG A 353 19.68 -8.55 -50.40
CA ARG A 353 18.36 -8.69 -49.77
C ARG A 353 18.03 -10.08 -49.21
N PHE A 354 18.40 -11.14 -49.92
CA PHE A 354 18.13 -12.52 -49.48
C PHE A 354 19.05 -12.95 -48.32
N ILE A 355 20.33 -12.54 -48.38
CA ILE A 355 21.30 -12.82 -47.31
C ILE A 355 20.93 -12.06 -46.05
N THR A 356 20.50 -10.80 -46.17
CA THR A 356 20.05 -10.02 -45.01
C THR A 356 18.79 -10.60 -44.38
N LEU A 357 17.86 -11.11 -45.19
CA LEU A 357 16.65 -11.75 -44.68
C LEU A 357 16.97 -13.08 -43.99
N LEU A 358 17.85 -13.90 -44.56
CA LEU A 358 18.34 -15.12 -43.91
C LEU A 358 19.10 -14.83 -42.62
N ALA A 359 19.97 -13.83 -42.62
CA ALA A 359 20.70 -13.40 -41.43
C ALA A 359 19.73 -12.93 -40.33
N PHE A 360 18.68 -12.20 -40.69
CA PHE A 360 17.63 -11.79 -39.75
C PHE A 360 16.89 -12.99 -39.16
N ILE A 361 16.42 -13.93 -39.99
CA ILE A 361 15.73 -15.15 -39.52
C ILE A 361 16.67 -15.96 -38.62
N PHE A 362 17.93 -16.12 -39.01
CA PHE A 362 18.92 -16.86 -38.24
C PHE A 362 19.21 -16.18 -36.89
N LEU A 363 19.36 -14.86 -36.86
CA LEU A 363 19.51 -14.10 -35.61
C LEU A 363 18.26 -14.17 -34.75
N PHE A 364 17.08 -14.07 -35.34
CA PHE A 364 15.80 -14.14 -34.64
C PHE A 364 15.64 -15.51 -33.97
N VAL A 365 15.68 -16.59 -34.76
CA VAL A 365 15.58 -17.97 -34.26
C VAL A 365 16.73 -18.30 -33.32
N GLY A 366 17.95 -17.87 -33.65
CA GLY A 366 19.14 -18.06 -32.81
C GLY A 366 19.01 -17.39 -31.45
N THR A 367 18.43 -16.18 -31.39
CA THR A 367 18.16 -15.47 -30.13
C THR A 367 17.12 -16.21 -29.29
N PHE A 368 16.01 -16.64 -29.90
CA PHE A 368 14.99 -17.43 -29.20
C PHE A 368 15.54 -18.78 -28.71
N TYR A 369 16.33 -19.47 -29.52
CA TYR A 369 16.98 -20.72 -29.15
C TYR A 369 17.99 -20.53 -28.01
N TRP A 370 18.85 -19.50 -28.10
CA TRP A 370 19.83 -19.17 -27.07
C TRP A 370 19.17 -18.78 -25.76
N TYR A 371 18.14 -17.93 -25.81
CA TYR A 371 17.38 -17.53 -24.63
C TYR A 371 16.59 -18.71 -24.03
N GLY A 372 15.97 -19.52 -24.88
CA GLY A 372 15.27 -20.75 -24.51
C GLY A 372 16.16 -21.75 -23.76
N LYS A 373 17.37 -21.99 -24.28
CA LYS A 373 18.31 -22.96 -23.69
C LYS A 373 19.01 -22.43 -22.43
N ASN A 374 19.38 -21.15 -22.39
CA ASN A 374 20.22 -20.62 -21.33
C ASN A 374 19.43 -19.99 -20.17
N THR A 375 18.25 -19.39 -20.46
CA THR A 375 17.50 -18.61 -19.47
C THR A 375 16.35 -19.40 -18.85
N PHE A 376 15.49 -20.03 -19.65
CA PHE A 376 14.28 -20.71 -19.14
C PHE A 376 14.55 -21.87 -18.15
N PRO A 377 15.59 -22.71 -18.31
CA PRO A 377 15.88 -23.78 -17.34
C PRO A 377 16.45 -23.24 -16.01
N ARG A 378 17.00 -22.03 -16.00
CA ARG A 378 17.77 -21.48 -14.85
C ARG A 378 17.06 -20.36 -14.10
N LYS A 379 16.26 -19.52 -14.78
CA LYS A 379 15.49 -18.43 -14.17
C LYS A 379 14.02 -18.81 -14.14
N ARG A 380 13.50 -19.10 -12.95
CA ARG A 380 12.07 -19.33 -12.73
C ARG A 380 11.30 -18.05 -13.07
N ILE A 381 10.09 -18.20 -13.59
CA ILE A 381 9.17 -17.08 -13.82
C ILE A 381 8.76 -16.55 -12.44
N GLU A 382 9.28 -15.39 -12.05
CA GLU A 382 8.84 -14.65 -10.87
C GLU A 382 7.81 -13.61 -11.30
N PHE A 383 6.59 -13.70 -10.76
CA PHE A 383 5.48 -12.83 -11.16
C PHE A 383 5.66 -11.37 -10.67
N PHE A 384 6.35 -11.19 -9.55
CA PHE A 384 6.77 -9.89 -9.02
C PHE A 384 8.23 -9.94 -8.58
N PRO A 385 9.01 -8.86 -8.77
CA PRO A 385 10.37 -8.80 -8.26
C PRO A 385 10.36 -8.83 -6.73
N LYS A 386 11.30 -9.57 -6.15
CA LYS A 386 11.56 -9.53 -4.71
C LYS A 386 12.19 -8.19 -4.35
N THR A 387 11.41 -7.29 -3.78
CA THR A 387 11.90 -6.02 -3.21
C THR A 387 12.33 -6.25 -1.76
N GLU A 388 13.37 -5.53 -1.32
CA GLU A 388 13.72 -5.51 0.09
C GLU A 388 12.55 -4.95 0.92
N PRO A 389 12.10 -5.65 1.97
CA PRO A 389 10.96 -5.21 2.78
C PRO A 389 11.36 -4.00 3.63
N SER A 390 10.46 -3.01 3.72
CA SER A 390 10.61 -1.88 4.65
C SER A 390 10.29 -2.27 6.10
N GLU A 391 9.53 -3.35 6.27
CA GLU A 391 9.05 -3.82 7.57
C GLU A 391 9.01 -5.36 7.57
N ALA A 392 9.38 -5.97 8.70
CA ALA A 392 9.16 -7.39 8.95
C ALA A 392 8.37 -7.60 10.23
N VAL A 393 7.57 -8.67 10.25
CA VAL A 393 6.73 -9.02 11.38
C VAL A 393 7.05 -10.43 11.84
N VAL A 394 7.47 -10.55 13.08
CA VAL A 394 7.58 -11.82 13.79
C VAL A 394 6.23 -12.11 14.43
N ASN A 395 5.43 -13.00 13.86
CA ASN A 395 4.20 -13.48 14.49
C ASN A 395 4.54 -14.64 15.41
N ILE A 396 4.05 -14.58 16.64
CA ILE A 396 4.37 -15.51 17.72
C ILE A 396 3.04 -16.13 18.17
N ARG A 397 2.88 -17.43 17.97
CA ARG A 397 1.69 -18.19 18.39
C ARG A 397 2.09 -19.19 19.47
N ALA A 398 1.69 -18.88 20.70
CA ALA A 398 1.79 -19.78 21.83
C ALA A 398 0.66 -20.83 21.80
N PRO A 399 0.79 -21.93 22.55
CA PRO A 399 -0.28 -22.91 22.71
C PRO A 399 -1.57 -22.27 23.24
N LEU A 400 -2.71 -22.77 22.79
CA LEU A 400 -4.02 -22.30 23.24
C LEU A 400 -4.18 -22.46 24.76
N GLY A 401 -4.73 -21.44 25.42
CA GLY A 401 -4.85 -21.37 26.88
C GLY A 401 -3.64 -20.76 27.60
N THR A 402 -2.60 -20.36 26.87
CA THR A 402 -1.45 -19.66 27.46
C THR A 402 -1.86 -18.29 28.01
N THR A 403 -1.44 -17.97 29.24
CA THR A 403 -1.72 -16.67 29.87
C THR A 403 -0.90 -15.56 29.24
N LEU A 404 -1.36 -14.31 29.39
CA LEU A 404 -0.65 -13.16 28.81
C LEU A 404 0.79 -13.05 29.33
N GLU A 405 1.04 -13.39 30.59
CA GLU A 405 2.37 -13.36 31.22
C GLU A 405 3.35 -14.35 30.60
N VAL A 406 2.89 -15.56 30.25
CA VAL A 406 3.75 -16.55 29.59
C VAL A 406 4.02 -16.14 28.14
N SER A 407 3.01 -15.63 27.43
CA SER A 407 3.19 -15.05 26.10
C SER A 407 4.18 -13.88 26.12
N ASP A 408 4.18 -13.07 27.17
CA ASP A 408 5.09 -11.96 27.37
C ASP A 408 6.55 -12.42 27.48
N LYS A 409 6.81 -13.54 28.18
CA LYS A 409 8.16 -14.14 28.27
C LYS A 409 8.70 -14.60 26.92
N TYR A 410 7.84 -15.18 26.08
CA TYR A 410 8.23 -15.56 24.72
C TYR A 410 8.56 -14.34 23.87
N VAL A 411 7.74 -13.29 23.95
CA VAL A 411 7.98 -12.04 23.23
C VAL A 411 9.26 -11.36 23.69
N ALA A 412 9.52 -11.29 25.00
CA ALA A 412 10.75 -10.74 25.57
C ALA A 412 11.99 -11.49 25.07
N SER A 413 11.91 -12.82 24.95
CA SER A 413 12.99 -13.63 24.39
C SER A 413 13.28 -13.26 22.93
N VAL A 414 12.25 -12.96 22.13
CA VAL A 414 12.41 -12.47 20.75
C VAL A 414 13.01 -11.06 20.73
N GLU A 415 12.53 -10.17 21.60
CA GLU A 415 13.07 -8.80 21.74
C GLU A 415 14.57 -8.83 22.08
N ASP A 416 15.04 -9.75 22.93
CA ASP A 416 16.46 -9.89 23.25
C ASP A 416 17.34 -10.29 22.04
N PHE A 417 16.81 -11.16 21.16
CA PHE A 417 17.52 -11.50 19.92
C PHE A 417 17.60 -10.31 18.97
N VAL A 418 16.55 -9.51 18.91
CA VAL A 418 16.45 -8.33 18.04
C VAL A 418 17.27 -7.16 18.60
N ASN A 419 17.31 -6.98 19.92
CA ASN A 419 18.03 -5.88 20.58
C ASN A 419 19.53 -5.89 20.25
N LYS A 420 20.13 -7.07 20.03
CA LYS A 420 21.52 -7.19 19.59
C LYS A 420 21.77 -6.54 18.22
N ASP A 421 20.76 -6.55 17.34
CA ASP A 421 20.79 -5.96 16.01
C ASP A 421 20.09 -4.58 15.97
N LYS A 422 19.78 -3.96 17.13
CA LYS A 422 19.04 -2.69 17.23
C LYS A 422 19.63 -1.54 16.41
N LYS A 423 20.96 -1.48 16.26
CA LYS A 423 21.62 -0.44 15.43
C LYS A 423 21.28 -0.53 13.93
N LYS A 424 20.71 -1.65 13.49
CA LYS A 424 20.32 -1.90 12.09
C LYS A 424 18.82 -1.64 11.85
N LEU A 425 18.07 -1.29 12.88
CA LEU A 425 16.62 -1.11 12.89
C LEU A 425 16.30 0.31 13.34
N ASP A 426 15.24 0.90 12.78
CA ASP A 426 14.77 2.22 13.22
C ASP A 426 13.92 2.10 14.48
N ALA A 427 13.10 1.04 14.57
CA ALA A 427 12.26 0.78 15.74
C ALA A 427 11.85 -0.70 15.84
N VAL A 428 11.60 -1.14 17.08
CA VAL A 428 11.03 -2.45 17.39
C VAL A 428 9.76 -2.28 18.21
N VAL A 429 8.62 -2.76 17.71
CA VAL A 429 7.34 -2.72 18.43
C VAL A 429 6.89 -4.12 18.78
N ALA A 430 6.79 -4.43 20.07
CA ALA A 430 6.28 -5.70 20.54
C ALA A 430 4.85 -5.54 21.07
N ASN A 431 3.90 -6.27 20.49
CA ASN A 431 2.52 -6.33 20.95
C ASN A 431 2.22 -7.76 21.44
N VAL A 432 1.94 -7.89 22.73
CA VAL A 432 1.60 -9.16 23.39
C VAL A 432 0.08 -9.26 23.50
N GLY A 433 -0.48 -10.43 23.22
CA GLY A 433 -1.92 -10.66 23.39
C GLY A 433 -2.78 -10.08 22.26
N GLN A 434 -2.18 -9.80 21.11
CA GLN A 434 -2.85 -9.29 19.92
C GLN A 434 -2.38 -9.98 18.66
N ARG A 435 -3.35 -10.43 17.86
CA ARG A 435 -3.09 -10.86 16.49
C ARG A 435 -2.85 -9.62 15.62
N ARG A 436 -1.84 -9.63 14.74
CA ARG A 436 -1.75 -8.66 13.65
C ARG A 436 -2.80 -8.99 12.57
N GLY A 437 -3.61 -8.01 12.17
CA GLY A 437 -4.57 -8.18 11.08
C GLY A 437 -3.87 -8.35 9.72
N ALA A 438 -4.56 -8.90 8.72
CA ALA A 438 -4.03 -8.94 7.36
C ALA A 438 -3.85 -7.50 6.82
N GLY A 439 -2.61 -7.14 6.43
CA GLY A 439 -2.22 -5.80 5.99
C GLY A 439 -1.39 -5.03 7.03
N ALA A 440 -1.19 -3.72 6.82
CA ALA A 440 -0.44 -2.84 7.73
C ALA A 440 -1.18 -2.55 9.07
N SER A 441 -2.30 -3.23 9.34
CA SER A 441 -3.06 -3.06 10.57
C SER A 441 -2.47 -3.91 11.71
N SER A 442 -1.81 -3.24 12.67
CA SER A 442 -1.24 -3.85 13.88
C SER A 442 -2.28 -4.38 14.90
N ALA A 443 -3.55 -4.02 14.77
CA ALA A 443 -4.56 -4.41 15.76
C ALA A 443 -5.62 -5.36 15.19
N GLY A 444 -5.46 -6.67 15.39
CA GLY A 444 -6.50 -7.69 15.27
C GLY A 444 -7.24 -7.90 16.60
N SER A 445 -7.98 -9.01 16.71
CA SER A 445 -8.67 -9.40 17.95
C SER A 445 -7.66 -9.61 19.10
N THR A 446 -8.03 -9.20 20.31
CA THR A 446 -7.25 -9.50 21.53
C THR A 446 -7.37 -10.98 21.86
N THR A 447 -6.22 -11.64 22.00
CA THR A 447 -6.11 -13.07 22.30
C THR A 447 -4.81 -13.31 23.04
N THR A 448 -4.82 -14.00 24.19
CA THR A 448 -3.63 -14.15 25.04
C THR A 448 -2.49 -14.93 24.40
N TYR A 449 -2.78 -15.83 23.46
CA TYR A 449 -1.81 -16.76 22.85
C TYR A 449 -1.22 -16.27 21.51
N LEU A 450 -1.69 -15.14 20.97
CA LEU A 450 -1.12 -14.54 19.77
C LEU A 450 -0.43 -13.23 20.12
N SER A 451 0.79 -13.09 19.65
CA SER A 451 1.62 -11.89 19.82
C SER A 451 2.35 -11.61 18.51
N HIS A 452 2.83 -10.39 18.35
CA HIS A 452 3.65 -10.04 17.21
C HIS A 452 4.70 -8.98 17.55
N VAL A 453 5.87 -9.11 16.93
CA VAL A 453 6.95 -8.11 17.00
C VAL A 453 7.16 -7.52 15.61
N VAL A 454 7.10 -6.21 15.52
CA VAL A 454 7.29 -5.44 14.30
C VAL A 454 8.70 -4.88 14.29
N LEU A 455 9.40 -5.09 13.18
CA LEU A 455 10.73 -4.59 12.92
C LEU A 455 10.63 -3.57 11.79
N ASP A 456 10.91 -2.30 12.11
CA ASP A 456 10.98 -1.24 11.12
C ASP A 456 12.43 -1.06 10.66
N PHE A 457 12.65 -1.12 9.34
CA PHE A 457 14.00 -1.01 8.78
C PHE A 457 14.26 0.42 8.29
N PRO A 458 15.52 0.90 8.44
CA PRO A 458 15.90 2.19 7.89
C PRO A 458 15.70 2.27 6.39
N ASN A 459 15.74 3.49 5.86
CA ASN A 459 15.79 3.70 4.41
C ASN A 459 17.07 3.11 3.80
N TRP A 460 17.02 2.81 2.50
CA TRP A 460 18.11 2.13 1.78
C TRP A 460 19.47 2.83 1.85
N GLN A 461 19.49 4.15 2.05
CA GLN A 461 20.70 4.96 2.21
C GLN A 461 21.43 4.69 3.53
N ASN A 462 20.69 4.26 4.56
CA ASN A 462 21.19 4.05 5.92
C ASN A 462 21.33 2.55 6.26
N TRP A 463 21.24 1.66 5.26
CA TRP A 463 21.39 0.23 5.48
C TRP A 463 22.84 -0.13 5.81
N ILE A 464 23.06 -0.60 7.04
CA ILE A 464 24.30 -1.29 7.42
C ILE A 464 24.35 -2.69 6.79
N GLU A 465 23.19 -3.36 6.75
CA GLU A 465 23.01 -4.69 6.18
C GLU A 465 21.62 -4.76 5.51
N LYS A 466 21.48 -5.57 4.44
CA LYS A 466 20.19 -5.72 3.76
C LYS A 466 19.13 -6.31 4.69
N PRO A 467 17.89 -5.77 4.69
CA PRO A 467 16.78 -6.32 5.48
C PRO A 467 16.59 -7.83 5.27
N SER A 468 16.62 -8.32 4.03
CA SER A 468 16.50 -9.76 3.71
C SER A 468 17.56 -10.63 4.39
N SER A 469 18.80 -10.16 4.53
CA SER A 469 19.86 -10.86 5.25
C SER A 469 19.64 -10.89 6.76
N ILE A 470 19.17 -9.77 7.33
CA ILE A 470 18.83 -9.66 8.76
C ILE A 470 17.68 -10.64 9.09
N ILE A 471 16.64 -10.64 8.26
CA ILE A 471 15.47 -11.52 8.37
C ILE A 471 15.89 -12.98 8.28
N LYS A 472 16.78 -13.34 7.34
CA LYS A 472 17.30 -14.70 7.21
C LYS A 472 18.08 -15.15 8.45
N LYS A 473 18.94 -14.30 8.99
CA LYS A 473 19.68 -14.58 10.24
C LYS A 473 18.76 -14.69 11.45
N LEU A 474 17.75 -13.82 11.52
CA LEU A 474 16.75 -13.84 12.58
C LEU A 474 15.94 -15.14 12.53
N ARG A 475 15.50 -15.57 11.33
CA ARG A 475 14.79 -16.84 11.13
C ARG A 475 15.59 -18.03 11.68
N GLN A 476 16.87 -18.14 11.33
CA GLN A 476 17.74 -19.21 11.83
C GLN A 476 17.87 -19.26 13.37
N LYS A 477 17.81 -18.09 14.03
CA LYS A 477 17.83 -18.02 15.50
C LYS A 477 16.45 -18.37 16.10
N LEU A 478 15.38 -17.88 15.48
CA LEU A 478 14.01 -18.09 15.96
C LEU A 478 13.55 -19.54 15.79
N ASP A 479 14.04 -20.26 14.77
CA ASP A 479 13.77 -21.69 14.56
C ASP A 479 14.26 -22.58 15.74
N GLN A 480 15.13 -22.05 16.61
CA GLN A 480 15.64 -22.76 17.79
C GLN A 480 14.70 -22.66 19.01
N MET A 481 13.69 -21.78 18.98
CA MET A 481 12.75 -21.65 20.08
C MET A 481 11.82 -22.87 20.16
N VAL A 482 11.66 -23.42 21.37
CA VAL A 482 10.80 -24.58 21.63
C VAL A 482 9.50 -24.14 22.31
N GLY A 483 8.38 -24.74 21.93
CA GLY A 483 7.08 -24.54 22.57
C GLY A 483 6.24 -23.40 22.00
N VAL A 484 6.70 -22.74 20.93
CA VAL A 484 5.99 -21.64 20.25
C VAL A 484 6.13 -21.77 18.75
N GLU A 485 5.06 -21.48 18.01
CA GLU A 485 5.10 -21.35 16.55
C GLU A 485 5.46 -19.91 16.18
N ILE A 486 6.61 -19.71 15.54
CA ILE A 486 7.09 -18.39 15.12
C ILE A 486 7.06 -18.30 13.61
N LYS A 487 6.44 -17.23 13.07
CA LYS A 487 6.36 -16.97 11.64
C LYS A 487 6.91 -15.59 11.32
N LEU A 488 7.90 -15.56 10.46
CA LEU A 488 8.51 -14.31 10.02
C LEU A 488 7.90 -13.89 8.67
N ALA A 489 7.01 -12.90 8.72
CA ALA A 489 6.36 -12.33 7.55
C ALA A 489 7.08 -11.05 7.09
N GLU A 490 7.35 -10.96 5.79
CA GLU A 490 7.97 -9.80 5.16
C GLU A 490 6.88 -8.94 4.50
N ALA A 491 7.01 -7.61 4.58
CA ALA A 491 6.15 -6.72 3.81
C ALA A 491 6.42 -6.89 2.30
N ARG A 492 5.50 -7.54 1.59
CA ARG A 492 5.61 -7.74 0.13
C ARG A 492 5.06 -6.54 -0.63
N SER A 493 5.73 -6.16 -1.70
CA SER A 493 5.23 -5.19 -2.67
C SER A 493 4.24 -5.86 -3.63
N GLY A 494 3.08 -5.24 -3.85
CA GLY A 494 2.03 -5.76 -4.74
C GLY A 494 0.79 -6.27 -4.01
N PRO A 495 -0.24 -6.72 -4.75
CA PRO A 495 -1.47 -7.23 -4.16
C PRO A 495 -1.21 -8.47 -3.28
N PRO A 496 -1.99 -8.66 -2.19
CA PRO A 496 -1.85 -9.84 -1.34
C PRO A 496 -2.26 -11.09 -2.11
N THR A 497 -1.29 -11.93 -2.49
CA THR A 497 -1.51 -13.18 -3.22
C THR A 497 -1.64 -14.41 -2.31
N GLY A 498 -1.58 -14.23 -1.00
CA GLY A 498 -1.58 -15.33 -0.03
C GLY A 498 -0.28 -16.14 -0.02
N MET A 499 -0.33 -17.35 0.50
CA MET A 499 0.78 -18.30 0.40
C MET A 499 0.89 -18.82 -1.04
N ALA A 500 2.12 -19.12 -1.49
CA ALA A 500 2.36 -19.57 -2.86
C ALA A 500 1.74 -20.95 -3.17
N LEU A 501 1.51 -21.76 -2.13
CA LEU A 501 0.86 -23.06 -2.22
C LEU A 501 -0.11 -23.18 -1.04
N ASN A 502 -1.38 -23.40 -1.32
CA ASN A 502 -2.40 -23.75 -0.34
C ASN A 502 -2.93 -25.14 -0.69
N LEU A 503 -2.97 -26.02 0.30
CA LEU A 503 -3.60 -27.33 0.20
C LEU A 503 -4.86 -27.30 1.06
N GLU A 504 -6.01 -27.48 0.43
CA GLU A 504 -7.29 -27.53 1.14
C GLU A 504 -7.73 -28.98 1.28
N VAL A 505 -7.99 -29.40 2.51
CA VAL A 505 -8.47 -30.74 2.84
C VAL A 505 -9.92 -30.62 3.24
N ARG A 506 -10.79 -31.44 2.64
CA ARG A 506 -12.22 -31.46 2.93
C ARG A 506 -12.64 -32.87 3.33
N GLY A 507 -13.46 -32.96 4.37
CA GLY A 507 -14.06 -34.21 4.85
C GLY A 507 -15.20 -33.91 5.82
N GLU A 508 -16.06 -34.89 6.03
CA GLU A 508 -17.20 -34.78 6.96
C GLU A 508 -16.78 -35.03 8.43
N ASP A 509 -15.73 -35.83 8.64
CA ASP A 509 -15.20 -36.15 9.97
C ASP A 509 -13.90 -35.39 10.24
N PHE A 510 -13.94 -34.52 11.26
CA PHE A 510 -12.84 -33.68 11.69
C PHE A 510 -11.63 -34.49 12.19
N ASN A 511 -11.85 -35.63 12.84
CA ASN A 511 -10.76 -36.47 13.37
C ASN A 511 -9.97 -37.11 12.23
N GLN A 512 -10.66 -37.63 11.21
CA GLN A 512 -10.03 -38.22 10.03
C GLN A 512 -9.26 -37.16 9.23
N MET A 513 -9.82 -35.96 9.11
CA MET A 513 -9.17 -34.82 8.46
C MET A 513 -7.87 -34.43 9.19
N SER A 514 -7.88 -34.39 10.54
CA SER A 514 -6.70 -34.09 11.35
C SER A 514 -5.57 -35.10 11.11
N VAL A 515 -5.89 -36.41 11.09
CA VAL A 515 -4.92 -37.48 10.82
C VAL A 515 -4.35 -37.38 9.40
N ALA A 516 -5.20 -37.10 8.40
CA ALA A 516 -4.77 -36.94 7.02
C ALA A 516 -3.84 -35.74 6.83
N VAL A 517 -4.17 -34.60 7.44
CA VAL A 517 -3.33 -33.39 7.43
C VAL A 517 -1.96 -33.67 8.07
N GLU A 518 -1.92 -34.37 9.20
CA GLU A 518 -0.68 -34.74 9.86
C GLU A 518 0.19 -35.66 8.98
N ALA A 519 -0.41 -36.66 8.34
CA ALA A 519 0.28 -37.55 7.40
C ALA A 519 0.82 -36.80 6.16
N MET A 520 0.08 -35.83 5.63
CA MET A 520 0.55 -34.97 4.54
C MET A 520 1.71 -34.09 4.98
N LYS A 521 1.63 -33.46 6.15
CA LYS A 521 2.71 -32.64 6.70
C LYS A 521 3.99 -33.45 6.83
N GLN A 522 3.93 -34.68 7.34
CA GLN A 522 5.10 -35.55 7.47
C GLN A 522 5.75 -35.87 6.11
N LYS A 523 4.97 -36.14 5.07
CA LYS A 523 5.50 -36.41 3.72
C LYS A 523 6.15 -35.18 3.08
N ILE A 524 5.58 -34.00 3.30
CA ILE A 524 5.99 -32.76 2.63
C ILE A 524 7.16 -32.09 3.36
N LYS A 525 7.34 -32.35 4.66
CA LYS A 525 8.36 -31.70 5.52
C LYS A 525 9.78 -31.73 4.97
N ASN A 526 10.15 -32.77 4.22
CA ASN A 526 11.52 -32.98 3.72
C ASN A 526 11.77 -32.44 2.31
N ILE A 527 10.80 -31.75 1.69
CA ILE A 527 10.99 -31.19 0.34
C ILE A 527 11.94 -29.98 0.42
N PRO A 528 13.06 -29.97 -0.33
CA PRO A 528 14.02 -28.87 -0.29
C PRO A 528 13.38 -27.57 -0.79
N GLY A 529 13.50 -26.51 0.02
CA GLY A 529 12.95 -25.18 -0.28
C GLY A 529 11.58 -24.89 0.33
N LEU A 530 10.95 -25.86 1.00
CA LEU A 530 9.76 -25.62 1.81
C LEU A 530 10.14 -24.85 3.08
N VAL A 531 9.41 -23.77 3.36
CA VAL A 531 9.52 -22.96 4.57
C VAL A 531 8.12 -22.68 5.10
N ASP A 532 7.99 -22.51 6.41
CA ASP A 532 6.73 -22.15 7.08
C ASP A 532 5.56 -23.09 6.75
N LEU A 533 5.71 -24.41 6.99
CA LEU A 533 4.63 -25.38 6.87
C LEU A 533 3.63 -25.18 8.02
N THR A 534 2.38 -24.87 7.68
CA THR A 534 1.36 -24.50 8.67
C THR A 534 0.02 -25.12 8.34
N ASP A 535 -0.78 -25.33 9.38
CA ASP A 535 -2.19 -25.65 9.30
C ASP A 535 -3.01 -24.60 10.06
N ASP A 536 -4.30 -24.54 9.74
CA ASP A 536 -5.30 -23.69 10.39
C ASP A 536 -6.05 -24.43 11.52
N PHE A 537 -5.57 -25.62 11.91
CA PHE A 537 -6.21 -26.45 12.91
C PHE A 537 -5.97 -25.89 14.32
N ASP A 538 -6.95 -25.20 14.88
CA ASP A 538 -6.96 -24.85 16.30
C ASP A 538 -7.32 -26.09 17.13
N ARG A 539 -6.32 -26.64 17.84
CA ARG A 539 -6.56 -27.71 18.83
C ARG A 539 -7.55 -27.20 19.89
N SER A 540 -8.45 -28.04 20.36
CA SER A 540 -9.49 -27.64 21.32
C SER A 540 -8.92 -26.85 22.50
N ARG A 541 -9.57 -25.74 22.85
CA ARG A 541 -9.21 -24.98 24.06
C ARG A 541 -9.44 -25.86 25.29
N PRO A 542 -8.59 -25.77 26.32
CA PRO A 542 -8.90 -26.37 27.61
C PRO A 542 -10.20 -25.75 28.13
N ASP A 543 -11.25 -26.56 28.27
CA ASP A 543 -12.53 -26.14 28.82
C ASP A 543 -12.80 -26.86 30.14
N PHE A 544 -13.20 -26.10 31.16
CA PHE A 544 -13.77 -26.66 32.36
C PHE A 544 -15.28 -26.72 32.18
N LYS A 545 -15.79 -27.91 31.85
CA LYS A 545 -17.22 -28.14 31.79
C LYS A 545 -17.74 -28.44 33.20
N SER A 546 -18.42 -27.47 33.78
CA SER A 546 -19.15 -27.67 35.03
C SER A 546 -20.49 -28.32 34.70
N ASN A 547 -20.62 -29.62 34.96
CA ASN A 547 -21.90 -30.33 34.90
C ASN A 547 -22.59 -30.17 36.27
N TYR A 548 -23.28 -29.06 36.47
CA TYR A 548 -24.26 -28.93 37.56
C TYR A 548 -25.67 -29.16 37.03
#